data_AF-X0WD60-F1
#
_entry.id   AF-X0WD60-F1
#
_cell.length_a   1.000
_cell.length_b   1.000
_cell.length_c   1.000
_cell.angle_alpha   90.00
_cell.angle_beta   90.00
_cell.angle_gamma   90.00
#
_symmetry.space_group_name_H-M   'P 1'
#
loop_
_entity.id
_entity.type
_entity.pdbx_description
1 polymer ?
#
loop_
_entity_poly.entity_id
_entity_poly.type
_entity_poly.pdbx_seq_one_letter_code
_entity_poly.pdbx_strand_id
1 'polypeptide(L)' 'MRYVGLTDDPKRREQEHGNPRDFRVVHDFNSEKEARQWEKQMLTQGYKGDVGGAGWRHGYTYSV' A
#
# COMPACT_ATOMS: atom_id res chain seq x y z
N MET A 1 -3.81 9.90 10.13
CA MET A 1 -4.65 8.79 9.59
C MET A 1 -3.75 7.76 8.93
N ARG A 2 -4.10 6.47 8.95
CA ARG A 2 -3.28 5.40 8.35
C ARG A 2 -3.83 4.99 7.00
N TYR A 3 -2.93 4.84 6.03
CA TYR A 3 -3.23 4.47 4.67
C TYR A 3 -2.55 3.17 4.30
N VAL A 4 -3.22 2.40 3.45
CA VAL A 4 -2.71 1.17 2.88
C VAL A 4 -2.92 1.20 1.37
N GLY A 5 -1.95 0.68 0.63
CA GLY A 5 -2.06 0.56 -0.81
C GLY A 5 -1.18 -0.55 -1.36
N LEU A 6 -1.39 -0.80 -2.64
CA LEU A 6 -0.63 -1.75 -3.43
C LEU A 6 0.09 -1.02 -4.56
N THR A 7 1.32 -1.44 -4.86
CA THR A 7 2.14 -0.85 -5.93
C THR A 7 3.17 -1.84 -6.44
N ASP A 8 3.58 -1.72 -7.69
CA ASP A 8 4.77 -2.41 -8.20
C ASP A 8 6.04 -1.55 -8.05
N ASP A 9 5.89 -0.26 -7.76
CA ASP A 9 7.00 0.70 -7.67
C ASP A 9 6.86 1.59 -6.42
N PRO A 10 7.29 1.09 -5.24
CA PRO A 10 7.08 1.78 -3.97
C PRO A 10 7.81 3.11 -3.89
N LYS A 11 8.97 3.25 -4.55
CA LYS A 11 9.73 4.52 -4.56
C LYS A 11 8.99 5.60 -5.34
N ARG A 12 8.44 5.27 -6.51
CA ARG A 12 7.59 6.20 -7.25
C ARG A 12 6.37 6.58 -6.43
N ARG A 13 5.75 5.60 -5.76
CA ARG A 13 4.51 5.85 -5.03
C ARG A 13 4.71 6.69 -3.76
N GLU A 14 5.82 6.47 -3.05
CA GLU A 14 6.28 7.34 -1.96
C GLU A 14 6.39 8.81 -2.40
N GLN A 15 7.00 9.06 -3.57
CA GLN A 15 7.15 10.41 -4.12
C GLN A 15 5.81 11.04 -4.51
N GLU A 16 4.90 10.27 -5.11
CA GLU A 16 3.55 10.74 -5.47
C GLU A 16 2.72 11.13 -4.23
N HIS A 17 2.97 10.47 -3.09
CA HIS A 17 2.34 10.82 -1.81
C HIS A 17 3.09 11.90 -1.01
N GLY A 18 4.07 12.58 -1.61
CA GLY A 18 4.79 13.68 -0.98
C GLY A 18 5.88 13.23 0.00
N ASN A 19 6.41 12.02 -0.19
CA ASN A 19 7.45 11.41 0.64
C ASN A 19 7.11 11.37 2.15
N PRO A 20 6.10 10.57 2.54
CA PRO A 20 5.75 10.41 3.93
C PRO A 20 6.94 9.82 4.70
N ARG A 21 7.33 10.44 5.83
CA ARG A 21 8.44 9.96 6.67
C ARG A 21 8.28 8.51 7.17
N ASP A 22 7.05 8.04 7.29
CA ASP A 22 6.70 6.69 7.76
C ASP A 22 6.24 5.78 6.61
N PHE A 23 6.50 6.15 5.35
CA PHE A 23 6.20 5.28 4.22
C PHE A 23 7.06 4.02 4.31
N ARG A 24 6.39 2.86 4.28
CA ARG A 24 7.08 1.57 4.35
C ARG A 24 6.34 0.50 3.55
N VAL A 25 7.12 -0.29 2.83
CA VAL A 25 6.67 -1.58 2.31
C VAL A 25 6.64 -2.56 3.46
N VAL A 26 5.50 -3.20 3.66
CA VAL A 26 5.25 -4.14 4.76
C VAL A 26 5.09 -5.57 4.26
N HIS A 27 4.82 -5.76 2.97
CA HIS A 27 4.68 -7.09 2.39
C HIS A 27 5.02 -7.11 0.91
N ASP A 28 5.60 -8.22 0.46
CA ASP A 28 5.86 -8.52 -0.94
C ASP A 28 4.94 -9.68 -1.37
N PHE A 29 4.21 -9.48 -2.46
CA PHE A 29 3.25 -10.45 -2.96
C PHE A 29 3.79 -11.16 -4.20
N ASN A 30 3.57 -12.47 -4.27
CA ASN A 30 3.85 -13.27 -5.46
C ASN A 30 2.62 -13.42 -6.37
N SER A 31 1.46 -12.92 -5.93
CA SER A 31 0.20 -12.99 -6.68
C SER A 31 -0.71 -11.81 -6.36
N GLU A 32 -1.35 -11.25 -7.39
CA GLU A 32 -2.32 -10.15 -7.26
C GLU A 32 -3.46 -10.52 -6.30
N LYS A 33 -3.91 -11.77 -6.34
CA LYS A 33 -4.98 -12.27 -5.47
C LYS A 33 -4.63 -12.13 -3.98
N GLU A 34 -3.40 -12.50 -3.60
CA GLU A 34 -2.93 -12.37 -2.22
C GLU A 34 -2.81 -10.89 -1.82
N ALA A 35 -2.28 -10.06 -2.72
CA ALA A 35 -2.16 -8.62 -2.51
C ALA A 35 -3.51 -7.96 -2.22
N ARG A 36 -4.52 -8.25 -3.05
CA ARG A 36 -5.88 -7.72 -2.88
C ARG A 36 -6.56 -8.24 -1.62
N GLN A 37 -6.30 -9.50 -1.24
CA GLN A 37 -6.83 -10.06 -0.01
C GLN A 37 -6.22 -9.37 1.22
N TRP A 38 -4.91 -9.15 1.20
CA TRP A 38 -4.22 -8.40 2.24
C TRP A 38 -4.69 -6.95 2.33
N GLU A 39 -4.86 -6.27 1.20
CA GLU A 39 -5.40 -4.90 1.16
C GLU A 39 -6.76 -4.83 1.87
N LYS A 40 -7.68 -5.76 1.54
CA LYS A 40 -8.98 -5.88 2.21
C LYS A 40 -8.84 -6.11 3.72
N GLN A 41 -7.92 -6.97 4.15
CA GLN A 41 -7.66 -7.20 5.58
C GLN A 41 -7.17 -5.93 6.28
N MET A 42 -6.33 -5.13 5.64
CA MET A 42 -5.86 -3.87 6.20
C MET A 42 -6.99 -2.84 6.30
N LEU A 43 -7.88 -2.78 5.31
CA LEU A 43 -9.10 -1.96 5.39
C LEU A 43 -9.96 -2.34 6.60
N THR A 44 -10.14 -3.64 6.86
CA THR A 44 -10.90 -4.10 8.04
C THR A 44 -10.23 -3.76 9.38
N GLN A 45 -8.91 -3.55 9.39
CA GLN A 45 -8.16 -3.11 10.57
C GLN A 45 -8.22 -1.59 10.79
N GLY A 46 -8.95 -0.84 9.94
CA GLY A 46 -9.11 0.60 10.07
C GLY A 46 -8.09 1.43 9.27
N TYR A 47 -7.32 0.81 8.37
CA TYR A 47 -6.56 1.56 7.37
C TYR A 47 -7.49 2.10 6.29
N LYS A 48 -7.14 3.25 5.70
CA LYS A 48 -7.81 3.78 4.52
C LYS A 48 -7.14 3.27 3.26
N GLY A 49 -7.94 2.79 2.31
CA GLY A 49 -7.45 2.31 1.02
C GLY A 49 -7.07 3.47 0.11
N ASP A 50 -5.88 3.39 -0.46
CA ASP A 50 -5.46 4.24 -1.56
C ASP A 50 -5.94 3.61 -2.87
N VAL A 51 -7.07 4.11 -3.40
CA VAL A 51 -7.83 3.48 -4.50
C VAL A 51 -7.15 3.59 -5.88
N GLY A 52 -5.89 3.99 -5.96
CA GLY A 52 -5.29 4.51 -7.20
C GLY A 52 -4.02 3.83 -7.72
N GLY A 53 -3.49 2.81 -7.04
CA GLY A 53 -2.21 2.21 -7.42
C GLY A 53 -2.32 1.24 -8.61
N ALA A 54 -1.66 1.56 -9.73
CA ALA A 54 -1.32 0.56 -10.73
C ALA A 54 -0.20 -0.32 -10.15
N GLY A 55 -0.56 -1.53 -9.73
CA GLY A 55 0.38 -2.55 -9.25
C GLY A 55 -0.08 -3.25 -7.98
N TRP A 56 0.51 -4.42 -7.74
CA TRP A 56 0.10 -5.33 -6.66
C TRP A 56 1.26 -6.03 -5.97
N ARG A 57 2.48 -5.91 -6.48
CA ARG A 57 3.64 -6.68 -6.03
C ARG A 57 4.11 -6.29 -4.64
N HIS A 58 3.90 -5.05 -4.21
CA HIS A 58 4.30 -4.54 -2.91
C HIS A 58 3.11 -3.92 -2.19
N GLY A 59 2.86 -4.39 -0.97
CA GLY A 59 1.94 -3.77 -0.03
C GLY A 59 2.67 -2.74 0.82
N TYR A 60 2.19 -1.51 0.79
CA TYR A 60 2.77 -0.42 1.56
C TYR A 60 1.74 0.20 2.50
N THR A 61 2.27 0.80 3.57
CA THR A 61 1.49 1.59 4.51
C THR A 61 2.20 2.90 4.77
N TYR A 62 1.42 3.94 5.02
CA TYR A 62 1.96 5.21 5.48
C TYR A 62 0.94 5.91 6.38
N SER A 63 1.42 6.89 7.14
CA SER A 63 0.56 7.74 7.98
C SER A 63 0.72 9.20 7.56
N VAL A 64 -0.40 9.93 7.55
CA VAL A 64 -0.48 11.39 7.46
C VAL A 64 -0.83 11.96 8.82
#